data_AF-J6H924-F1
#
_entry.id   AF-J6H924-F1
#
_cell.length_a   1.000
_cell.length_b   1.000
_cell.length_c   1.000
_cell.angle_alpha   90.00
_cell.angle_beta   90.00
_cell.angle_gamma   90.00
#
_symmetry.space_group_name_H-M   'P 1'
#
loop_
_entity.id
_entity.type
_entity.pdbx_description
1 polymer ?
#
loop_
_entity_poly.entity_id
_entity_poly.type
_entity_poly.pdbx_seq_one_letter_code
_entity_poly.pdbx_strand_id
1 'polypeptide(L)' 'MDFTNLKEIRKEKGLNQEELSQKSGVGRITISRLESGALKESSVSTLMKIAKALECDVEDIVGSFDNQNI' A
#
# COMPACT_ATOMS: atom_id res chain seq x y z
N MET A 1 -2.22 -11.79 2.03
CA MET A 1 -2.57 -10.37 2.00
C MET A 1 -2.16 -9.86 0.63
N ASP A 2 -3.10 -9.29 -0.11
CA ASP A 2 -2.85 -8.81 -1.46
C ASP A 2 -2.94 -7.29 -1.46
N PHE A 3 -1.90 -6.60 -1.93
CA PHE A 3 -1.81 -5.13 -1.89
C PHE A 3 -2.32 -4.48 -3.17
N THR A 4 -3.25 -5.15 -3.88
CA THR A 4 -3.77 -4.71 -5.19
C THR A 4 -4.31 -3.28 -5.15
N ASN A 5 -4.92 -2.89 -4.04
CA ASN A 5 -5.51 -1.56 -3.86
C ASN A 5 -4.48 -0.44 -3.65
N LEU A 6 -3.26 -0.75 -3.17
CA LEU A 6 -2.24 0.27 -2.86
C LEU A 6 -1.93 1.16 -4.07
N LYS A 7 -1.73 0.51 -5.22
CA LYS A 7 -1.37 1.20 -6.47
C LYS A 7 -2.50 2.08 -6.98
N GLU A 8 -3.74 1.64 -6.80
CA GLU A 8 -4.94 2.34 -7.25
C GLU A 8 -5.17 3.59 -6.40
N ILE A 9 -5.20 3.44 -5.07
CA ILE A 9 -5.34 4.55 -4.12
C ILE A 9 -4.23 5.59 -4.34
N ARG A 10 -2.97 5.16 -4.53
CA ARG A 10 -1.86 6.08 -4.82
C ARG A 10 -2.12 6.91 -6.08
N LYS A 11 -2.60 6.28 -7.15
CA LYS A 11 -2.90 6.97 -8.41
C LYS A 11 -4.08 7.91 -8.28
N GLU A 12 -5.12 7.55 -7.53
CA GLU A 12 -6.26 8.44 -7.24
C GLU A 12 -5.83 9.69 -6.49
N LYS A 13 -4.83 9.58 -5.61
CA LYS A 13 -4.19 10.70 -4.92
C LYS A 13 -3.22 11.50 -5.82
N GLY A 14 -3.08 11.13 -7.10
CA GLY A 14 -2.22 11.81 -8.07
C GLY A 14 -0.72 11.63 -7.80
N LEU A 15 -0.33 10.66 -6.96
CA LEU A 15 1.05 10.46 -6.55
C LEU A 15 1.75 9.43 -7.43
N ASN A 16 3.02 9.65 -7.73
CA ASN A 16 3.94 8.61 -8.19
C ASN A 16 4.57 7.87 -6.98
N GLN A 17 5.32 6.79 -7.23
CA GLN A 17 5.92 5.98 -6.15
C GLN A 17 6.98 6.73 -5.35
N GLU A 18 7.71 7.66 -5.98
CA GLU A 18 8.71 8.49 -5.31
C GLU A 18 8.05 9.51 -4.39
N GLU A 19 6.95 10.13 -4.82
CA GLU A 19 6.18 11.06 -4.00
C GLU A 19 5.54 10.38 -2.80
N LEU A 20 4.99 9.16 -2.98
CA LEU A 20 4.50 8.37 -1.85
C LEU A 20 5.64 7.98 -0.90
N SER A 21 6.82 7.66 -1.43
CA SER A 21 8.01 7.37 -0.62
C SER A 21 8.37 8.56 0.26
N GLN A 22 8.42 9.76 -0.32
CA GLN A 22 8.72 11.00 0.40
C GLN A 22 7.66 11.32 1.46
N LYS A 23 6.36 11.16 1.14
CA LYS A 23 5.27 11.44 2.08
C LYS A 23 5.19 10.43 3.24
N SER A 24 5.39 9.15 2.96
CA SER A 24 5.25 8.08 3.97
C SER A 24 6.53 7.82 4.76
N GLY A 25 7.70 8.23 4.24
CA GLY A 25 9.00 7.85 4.76
C GLY A 25 9.31 6.36 4.56
N VAL A 26 8.56 5.66 3.70
CA VAL A 26 8.81 4.26 3.31
C VAL A 26 9.55 4.25 1.98
N GLY A 27 10.65 3.50 1.88
CA GLY A 27 11.47 3.51 0.67
C GLY A 27 10.68 3.12 -0.60
N ARG A 28 10.92 3.87 -1.69
CA ARG A 28 10.31 3.64 -3.02
C ARG A 28 10.36 2.18 -3.48
N ILE A 29 11.47 1.47 -3.25
CA ILE A 29 11.60 0.05 -3.62
C ILE A 29 10.59 -0.81 -2.85
N THR A 30 10.40 -0.56 -1.56
CA THR A 30 9.39 -1.25 -0.75
C THR A 30 7.99 -1.01 -1.30
N ILE A 31 7.64 0.25 -1.59
CA ILE A 31 6.35 0.61 -2.21
C ILE A 31 6.16 -0.15 -3.54
N SER A 32 7.16 -0.12 -4.42
CA SER A 32 7.09 -0.81 -5.72
C SER A 32 6.91 -2.34 -5.57
N ARG A 33 7.60 -2.96 -4.60
CA ARG A 33 7.48 -4.39 -4.33
C ARG A 33 6.12 -4.76 -3.72
N LEU A 34 5.55 -3.90 -2.88
CA LEU A 34 4.18 -4.07 -2.37
C LEU A 34 3.17 -4.00 -3.53
N GLU A 35 3.24 -2.96 -4.36
CA GLU A 35 2.33 -2.76 -5.51
C GLU A 35 2.42 -3.83 -6.59
N SER A 36 3.54 -4.54 -6.69
CA SER A 36 3.74 -5.63 -7.67
C SER A 36 3.49 -7.01 -7.09
N GLY A 37 3.16 -7.11 -5.79
CA GLY A 37 3.03 -8.40 -5.09
C GLY A 37 4.36 -9.15 -4.87
N ALA A 38 5.50 -8.55 -5.25
CA ALA A 38 6.85 -9.07 -4.99
C ALA A 38 7.25 -8.99 -3.50
N LEU A 39 6.48 -8.26 -2.71
CA LEU A 39 6.48 -8.28 -1.26
C LEU A 39 5.04 -8.46 -0.78
N LYS A 40 4.73 -9.61 -0.18
CA LYS A 40 3.37 -9.98 0.27
C LYS A 40 3.12 -9.71 1.75
N GLU A 41 4.17 -9.30 2.47
CA GLU A 41 4.14 -9.06 3.90
C GLU A 41 4.90 -7.78 4.22
N SER A 42 4.37 -7.00 5.17
CA SER A 42 4.99 -5.77 5.64
C SER A 42 4.64 -5.57 7.11
N SER A 43 5.45 -4.81 7.84
CA SER A 43 5.13 -4.49 9.22
C SER A 43 3.89 -3.61 9.29
N VAL A 44 3.10 -3.73 10.37
CA VAL A 44 1.96 -2.85 10.63
C VAL A 44 2.39 -1.38 10.65
N SER A 45 3.57 -1.07 11.17
CA SER A 45 4.12 0.29 11.16
C SER A 45 4.33 0.83 9.74
N THR A 46 4.84 0.00 8.82
CA THR A 46 5.00 0.37 7.41
C THR A 46 3.65 0.66 6.77
N LEU A 47 2.66 -0.22 6.98
CA LEU A 47 1.32 -0.05 6.43
C LEU A 47 0.63 1.21 6.97
N MET A 48 0.73 1.48 8.28
CA MET A 48 0.21 2.70 8.89
C MET A 48 0.84 3.98 8.30
N LYS A 49 2.15 3.97 8.03
CA LYS A 49 2.83 5.13 7.40
C LYS A 49 2.31 5.39 5.98
N ILE A 50 2.08 4.32 5.22
CA ILE A 50 1.55 4.41 3.86
C ILE A 50 0.09 4.88 3.89
N ALA A 51 -0.75 4.28 4.75
CA ALA A 51 -2.15 4.66 4.95
C ALA A 51 -2.29 6.14 5.31
N LYS A 52 -1.49 6.60 6.28
CA LYS A 52 -1.44 8.02 6.66
C LYS A 52 -1.06 8.94 5.50
N ALA A 53 -0.10 8.54 4.66
CA ALA A 53 0.33 9.34 3.51
C ALA A 53 -0.69 9.36 2.37
N LEU A 54 -1.53 8.33 2.28
CA LEU A 54 -2.62 8.21 1.30
C LEU A 54 -3.96 8.75 1.84
N GLU A 55 -4.04 9.07 3.14
CA GLU A 55 -5.26 9.49 3.81
C GLU A 55 -6.38 8.46 3.61
N CYS A 56 -6.06 7.20 3.87
CA CYS A 56 -6.96 6.05 3.85
C CYS A 56 -6.72 5.17 5.08
N ASP A 57 -7.56 4.16 5.28
CA ASP A 57 -7.36 3.17 6.33
C ASP A 57 -6.39 2.08 5.86
N VAL A 58 -5.82 1.32 6.81
CA VAL A 58 -4.87 0.24 6.46
C VAL A 58 -5.60 -0.88 5.72
N GLU A 59 -6.86 -1.12 6.08
CA GLU A 59 -7.82 -2.04 5.51
C GLU A 59 -8.00 -1.80 4.00
N ASP A 60 -7.99 -0.54 3.57
CA ASP A 60 -8.11 -0.17 2.16
C ASP A 60 -6.90 -0.66 1.35
N ILE A 61 -5.71 -0.68 1.97
CA ILE A 61 -4.44 -1.07 1.32
C ILE A 61 -4.31 -2.58 1.20
N VAL A 62 -4.72 -3.32 2.24
CA VAL A 62 -4.42 -4.75 2.39
C VAL A 62 -5.37 -5.68 1.61
N GLY A 63 -6.36 -5.10 0.94
CA GLY A 63 -7.46 -5.82 0.31
C GLY A 63 -8.32 -6.50 1.37
N SER A 64 -9.65 -6.45 1.22
CA SER A 64 -10.55 -7.27 2.04
C SER A 64 -10.01 -8.70 2.05
N PHE A 65 -9.85 -9.30 3.23
CA PHE A 65 -9.51 -10.71 3.36
C PHE A 65 -10.33 -11.47 2.35
N ASP A 66 -9.69 -12.20 1.44
CA ASP A 66 -10.38 -13.13 0.56
C ASP A 66 -11.28 -14.00 1.45
N ASN A 67 -12.57 -13.70 1.49
CA ASN A 67 -13.57 -14.71 1.65
C ASN A 67 -13.35 -15.61 0.43
N GLN A 68 -12.55 -16.66 0.62
CA GLN A 68 -12.71 -17.86 -0.16
C GLN A 68 -14.14 -18.35 0.08
N ASN A 69 -15.08 -17.75 -0.66
CA ASN A 69 -16.41 -18.27 -0.81
C ASN A 69 -16.30 -19.48 -1.75
N ILE A 70 -16.21 -20.63 -1.08
CA ILE A 70 -16.75 -21.96 -1.43
C ILE A 70 -16.15 -22.65 -2.66
#